data_AF-A0A975LEQ0-F1
#
_entry.id   AF-A0A975LEQ0-F1
#
_cell.length_a   1.000
_cell.length_b   1.000
_cell.length_c   1.000
_cell.angle_alpha   90.00
_cell.angle_beta   90.00
_cell.angle_gamma   90.00
#
_symmetry.space_group_name_H-M   'P 1'
#
loop_
_entity.id
_entity.type
_entity.pdbx_description
1 polymer ?
#
loop_
_entity_poly.entity_id
_entity_poly.type
_entity_poly.pdbx_seq_one_letter_code
_entity_poly.pdbx_strand_id
1 'polypeptide(L)'
;MPKLIKGKITDNLETNVVIAEHQDEYKSLPAHVTYTGVVAFAYELSDEEIEQIKKNKRVYVSMLTFGNPLQPHYLTTNPELLEKNVKHYDNEYKAKFGIKGE
;
A
#
# COMPACT_ATOMS: atom_id res chain seq x y z
N MET A 1 -2.05 11.44 -12.94
CA MET A 1 -2.39 10.85 -11.63
C MET A 1 -1.97 9.42 -11.73
N PRO A 2 -1.05 8.96 -10.86
CA PRO A 2 -0.48 7.64 -10.98
C PRO A 2 -1.55 6.57 -11.00
N LYS A 3 -1.37 5.56 -11.84
CA LYS A 3 -2.34 4.47 -11.99
C LYS A 3 -2.15 3.49 -10.86
N LEU A 4 -3.24 3.00 -10.29
CA LEU A 4 -3.17 1.93 -9.30
C LEU A 4 -3.00 0.59 -9.98
N ILE A 5 -2.09 -0.23 -9.46
CA ILE A 5 -1.81 -1.55 -10.01
C ILE A 5 -2.90 -2.52 -9.57
N LYS A 6 -3.53 -3.20 -10.52
CA LYS A 6 -4.48 -4.30 -10.29
C LYS A 6 -3.77 -5.63 -10.54
N GLY A 7 -4.08 -6.64 -9.75
CA GLY A 7 -3.51 -7.98 -9.90
C GLY A 7 -2.27 -8.18 -9.04
N LYS A 8 -1.12 -7.64 -9.45
CA LYS A 8 0.17 -7.86 -8.75
C LYS A 8 0.85 -6.56 -8.38
N ILE A 9 0.90 -6.23 -7.09
CA ILE A 9 1.62 -5.08 -6.54
C ILE A 9 3.14 -5.32 -6.64
N THR A 10 3.55 -6.55 -6.32
CA THR A 10 4.89 -7.09 -6.56
C THR A 10 4.77 -8.53 -7.06
N ASP A 11 5.90 -9.21 -7.30
CA ASP A 11 5.88 -10.62 -7.69
C ASP A 11 5.25 -11.54 -6.63
N ASN A 12 5.35 -11.16 -5.35
CA ASN A 12 4.85 -11.94 -4.21
C ASN A 12 3.60 -11.36 -3.53
N LEU A 13 3.13 -10.17 -3.92
CA LEU A 13 1.96 -9.51 -3.35
C LEU A 13 0.90 -9.26 -4.42
N GLU A 14 -0.17 -10.05 -4.38
CA GLU A 14 -1.35 -9.81 -5.21
C GLU A 14 -2.36 -8.87 -4.54
N THR A 15 -3.13 -8.15 -5.34
CA THR A 15 -4.27 -7.39 -4.84
C THR A 15 -5.39 -8.37 -4.46
N ASN A 16 -5.70 -8.48 -3.18
CA ASN A 16 -6.75 -9.37 -2.66
C ASN A 16 -7.99 -8.59 -2.18
N VAL A 17 -7.91 -7.26 -2.07
CA VAL A 17 -9.01 -6.39 -1.65
C VAL A 17 -9.03 -5.13 -2.53
N VAL A 18 -10.22 -4.60 -2.79
CA VAL A 18 -10.42 -3.27 -3.37
C VAL A 18 -11.04 -2.37 -2.31
N ILE A 19 -10.23 -1.48 -1.73
CA ILE A 19 -10.69 -0.54 -0.70
C ILE A 19 -11.52 0.57 -1.37
N ALA A 20 -12.60 1.00 -0.71
CA ALA A 20 -13.56 1.97 -1.26
C ALA A 20 -14.13 1.54 -2.62
N GLU A 21 -14.41 0.24 -2.78
CA GLU A 21 -15.20 -0.26 -3.89
C GLU A 21 -16.65 0.24 -3.74
N HIS A 22 -17.25 0.74 -4.83
CA HIS A 22 -18.64 1.25 -4.88
C HIS A 22 -18.92 2.51 -4.04
N GLN A 23 -17.91 3.33 -3.76
CA GLN A 23 -18.08 4.65 -3.14
C GLN A 23 -17.74 5.73 -4.17
N ASP A 24 -18.76 6.34 -4.78
CA ASP A 24 -18.60 7.29 -5.91
C ASP A 24 -17.76 8.51 -5.55
N GLU A 25 -17.75 8.89 -4.27
CA GLU A 25 -16.99 10.01 -3.75
C GLU A 25 -15.49 9.70 -3.58
N TYR A 26 -15.07 8.43 -3.65
CA TYR A 26 -13.69 8.00 -3.45
C TYR A 26 -13.14 7.21 -4.63
N LYS A 27 -11.81 7.25 -4.79
CA LYS A 27 -11.13 6.39 -5.75
C LYS A 27 -10.89 5.02 -5.12
N SER A 28 -11.38 3.97 -5.78
CA SER A 28 -11.11 2.60 -5.35
C SER A 28 -9.61 2.31 -5.37
N LEU A 29 -9.14 1.64 -4.31
CA LEU A 29 -7.75 1.31 -4.06
C LEU A 29 -7.55 -0.20 -4.02
N PRO A 30 -7.11 -0.83 -5.12
CA PRO A 30 -6.64 -2.21 -5.11
C PRO A 30 -5.42 -2.33 -4.17
N ALA A 31 -5.48 -3.25 -3.24
CA ALA A 31 -4.45 -3.46 -2.24
C ALA A 31 -4.30 -4.94 -1.88
N HIS A 32 -3.12 -5.28 -1.37
CA HIS A 32 -2.90 -6.50 -0.61
C HIS A 32 -3.17 -6.19 0.86
N VAL A 33 -4.07 -6.92 1.49
CA VAL A 33 -4.39 -6.79 2.90
C VAL A 33 -4.13 -8.12 3.58
N THR A 34 -3.24 -8.13 4.57
CA THR A 34 -3.01 -9.32 5.39
C THR A 34 -4.12 -9.47 6.43
N TYR A 35 -4.29 -10.68 6.97
CA TYR A 35 -5.27 -10.93 8.05
C TYR A 35 -5.01 -10.06 9.29
N THR A 36 -3.76 -9.67 9.54
CA THR A 36 -3.39 -8.79 10.66
C THR A 36 -3.62 -7.30 10.39
N GLY A 37 -4.11 -6.93 9.19
CA GLY A 37 -4.44 -5.57 8.83
C GLY A 37 -3.29 -4.76 8.22
N VAL A 38 -2.20 -5.40 7.79
CA VAL A 38 -1.17 -4.72 7.01
C VAL A 38 -1.68 -4.52 5.59
N VAL A 39 -1.75 -3.26 5.15
CA VAL A 39 -2.21 -2.87 3.81
C VAL A 39 -1.00 -2.45 2.96
N ALA A 40 -0.85 -3.05 1.79
CA ALA A 40 0.17 -2.70 0.81
C ALA A 40 -0.46 -2.42 -0.56
N PHE A 41 0.05 -1.40 -1.23
CA PHE A 41 -0.36 -1.01 -2.58
C PHE A 41 0.80 -0.26 -3.25
N ALA A 42 0.74 -0.14 -4.58
CA ALA A 42 1.70 0.63 -5.36
C ALA A 42 1.01 1.38 -6.50
N TYR A 43 1.66 2.44 -6.94
CA TYR A 43 1.26 3.19 -8.12
C TYR A 43 2.25 2.93 -9.26
N GLU A 44 1.71 2.72 -10.46
CA GLU A 44 2.44 2.81 -11.71
C GLU A 44 2.50 4.28 -12.13
N LEU A 45 3.72 4.76 -12.36
CA LEU A 45 4.01 6.14 -12.75
C LEU A 45 4.20 6.22 -14.27
N SER A 46 3.65 7.26 -14.89
CA SER A 46 3.99 7.56 -16.28
C SER A 46 5.39 8.17 -16.41
N ASP A 47 5.94 8.18 -17.62
CA ASP A 47 7.24 8.82 -17.89
C ASP A 47 7.23 10.31 -17.49
N GLU A 48 6.13 11.02 -17.73
CA GLU A 48 5.99 12.42 -17.31
C GLU A 48 6.03 12.58 -15.79
N GLU A 49 5.40 11.65 -15.05
CA GLU A 49 5.40 11.66 -13.58
C GLU A 49 6.80 11.32 -13.04
N ILE A 50 7.52 10.40 -13.68
CA ILE A 50 8.92 10.10 -13.39
C ILE A 50 9.81 11.34 -13.57
N GLU A 51 9.62 12.13 -14.64
CA GLU A 51 10.39 13.36 -14.85
C GLU A 51 10.14 14.40 -13.74
N GLN A 52 8.89 14.53 -13.28
CA GLN A 52 8.58 15.40 -12.14
C GLN A 52 9.28 14.94 -10.85
N ILE A 53 9.31 13.64 -10.58
CA ILE A 53 10.02 13.08 -9.42
C ILE A 53 11.53 13.28 -9.59
N LYS A 54 12.10 13.09 -10.79
CA LYS A 54 13.52 13.31 -11.06
C LYS A 54 13.91 14.76 -10.79
N LYS A 55 13.06 15.72 -11.14
CA LYS A 55 13.26 17.16 -10.89
C LYS A 55 13.15 17.51 -9.41
N ASN A 56 12.11 17.01 -8.74
CA ASN A 56 11.73 17.49 -7.41
C ASN A 56 12.30 16.63 -6.27
N LYS A 57 12.73 15.41 -6.59
CA LYS A 57 13.19 14.35 -5.67
C LYS A 57 12.22 14.09 -4.52
N ARG A 58 10.92 14.19 -4.79
CA ARG A 58 9.85 14.14 -3.79
C ARG A 58 8.66 13.34 -4.31
N VAL A 59 8.04 12.61 -3.40
CA VAL A 59 6.71 12.03 -3.54
C VAL A 59 5.79 12.79 -2.57
N TYR A 60 4.64 13.25 -3.05
CA TYR A 60 3.69 14.02 -2.26
C TYR A 60 2.49 13.13 -1.93
N VAL A 61 2.10 13.06 -0.65
CA VAL A 61 1.02 12.21 -0.16
C VAL A 61 0.07 13.06 0.69
N SER A 62 -1.23 12.88 0.49
CA SER A 62 -2.29 13.45 1.31
C SER A 62 -3.32 12.35 1.60
N MET A 63 -3.75 12.23 2.85
CA MET A 63 -4.66 11.17 3.29
C MET A 63 -5.80 11.76 4.11
N LEU A 64 -7.01 11.26 3.90
CA LEU A 64 -8.15 11.54 4.77
C LEU A 64 -8.03 10.68 6.02
N THR A 65 -7.82 11.29 7.18
CA THR A 65 -7.82 10.57 8.47
C THR A 65 -9.18 10.62 9.17
N PHE A 66 -10.11 11.45 8.66
CA PHE A 66 -11.42 11.70 9.26
C PHE A 66 -11.35 12.08 10.74
N GLY A 67 -10.33 12.83 11.13
CA GLY A 67 -10.11 13.25 12.52
C GLY A 67 -9.47 12.19 13.43
N ASN A 68 -9.16 11.00 12.91
CA ASN A 68 -8.46 9.95 13.66
C ASN A 68 -6.93 10.08 13.53
N PRO A 69 -6.16 9.45 14.43
CA PRO A 69 -4.72 9.32 14.25
C PRO A 69 -4.38 8.61 12.93
N LEU A 70 -3.40 9.15 12.22
CA LEU A 70 -2.84 8.50 11.03
C LEU A 70 -2.16 7.19 11.45
N GLN A 71 -2.49 6.10 10.77
CA GLN A 71 -1.83 4.82 10.99
C GLN A 71 -0.38 4.87 10.49
N PRO A 72 0.54 4.06 11.05
CA PRO A 72 1.91 3.98 10.56
C PRO A 72 1.94 3.72 9.04
N HIS A 73 2.71 4.53 8.32
CA HIS A 73 2.79 4.48 6.85
C HIS A 73 4.23 4.27 6.41
N TYR A 74 4.46 3.25 5.58
CA TYR A 74 5.77 2.93 5.01
C TYR A 74 5.81 3.29 3.52
N LEU A 75 6.84 4.00 3.08
CA LEU A 75 7.04 4.37 1.68
C LEU A 75 8.42 3.90 1.21
N THR A 76 8.47 3.26 0.05
CA THR A 76 9.71 2.81 -0.59
C THR A 76 9.53 2.78 -2.09
N THR A 77 10.63 2.89 -2.84
CA THR A 77 10.67 2.66 -4.29
C THR A 77 11.11 1.24 -4.63
N ASN A 78 11.44 0.41 -3.62
CA ASN A 78 11.94 -0.95 -3.80
C ASN A 78 10.84 -1.98 -3.44
N PRO A 79 10.38 -2.81 -4.39
CA PRO A 79 9.33 -3.80 -4.15
C PRO A 79 9.73 -4.85 -3.10
N GLU A 80 10.98 -5.30 -3.07
CA GLU A 80 11.44 -6.28 -2.08
C GLU A 80 11.41 -5.71 -0.64
N LEU A 81 11.66 -4.41 -0.49
CA LEU A 81 11.56 -3.76 0.82
C LEU A 81 10.11 -3.62 1.25
N LEU A 82 9.19 -3.37 0.32
CA LEU A 82 7.76 -3.39 0.61
C LEU A 82 7.33 -4.78 1.10
N GLU A 83 7.73 -5.85 0.40
CA GLU A 83 7.45 -7.23 0.78
C GLU A 83 8.01 -7.58 2.16
N LYS A 84 9.27 -7.21 2.43
CA LYS A 84 9.90 -7.42 3.74
C LYS A 84 9.15 -6.70 4.86
N ASN A 85 8.72 -5.46 4.61
CA ASN A 85 7.96 -4.68 5.58
C ASN A 85 6.59 -5.33 5.88
N VAL A 86 5.88 -5.76 4.84
CA VAL A 86 4.59 -6.46 4.99
C VAL A 86 4.76 -7.73 5.83
N LYS A 87 5.73 -8.57 5.47
CA LYS A 87 6.00 -9.82 6.18
C LYS A 87 6.43 -9.58 7.63
N HIS A 88 7.24 -8.55 7.88
CA HIS A 88 7.69 -8.21 9.24
C HIS A 88 6.50 -7.89 10.14
N TYR A 89 5.68 -6.90 9.78
CA TYR A 89 4.55 -6.49 10.61
C TYR A 89 3.46 -7.56 10.70
N ASP A 90 3.19 -8.30 9.62
CA ASP A 90 2.22 -9.39 9.69
C ASP A 90 2.64 -10.47 10.70
N ASN A 91 3.92 -10.83 10.72
CA ASN A 91 4.44 -11.79 11.70
C ASN A 91 4.48 -11.23 13.12
N GLU A 92 4.88 -9.97 13.31
CA GLU A 92 4.90 -9.34 14.63
C GLU A 92 3.49 -9.29 15.25
N TYR A 93 2.49 -8.92 14.47
CA TYR A 93 1.11 -8.88 14.94
C TYR A 93 0.55 -10.28 15.18
N LYS A 94 0.84 -11.27 14.31
CA LYS A 94 0.48 -12.67 14.58
C LYS A 94 1.05 -13.15 15.92
N ALA A 95 2.33 -12.87 16.18
CA ALA A 95 2.98 -13.22 17.44
C ALA A 95 2.37 -12.50 18.65
N LYS A 96 2.10 -11.19 18.52
CA LYS A 96 1.53 -10.36 19.59
C LYS A 96 0.12 -10.79 19.99
N PHE A 97 -0.69 -11.22 19.03
CA PHE A 97 -2.10 -11.57 19.26
C PHE A 97 -2.36 -13.08 19.30
N GLY A 98 -1.31 -13.91 19.25
CA GLY A 98 -1.44 -15.38 19.30
C GLY A 98 -2.20 -15.97 18.12
N ILE A 99 -2.22 -15.28 16.97
CA ILE A 99 -2.86 -15.76 15.75
C ILE A 99 -1.97 -16.85 15.15
N LYS A 100 -2.40 -18.11 15.24
CA LYS A 100 -1.71 -19.23 14.58
C LYS A 100 -1.94 -19.12 13.08
N GLY A 101 -0.88 -19.21 12.29
CA GLY A 101 -0.93 -19.11 10.83
C GLY A 101 -1.83 -20.19 10.21
N GLU A 102 -2.49 -19.82 9.12
CA GLU A 102 -3.17 -20.74 8.20
C GLU A 102 -2.19 -21.69 7.51
#